data_AF-A0A8T3ZI85-F1
#
_entry.id   AF-A0A8T3ZI85-F1
#
_cell.length_a   1.000
_cell.length_b   1.000
_cell.length_c   1.000
_cell.angle_alpha   90.00
_cell.angle_beta   90.00
_cell.angle_gamma   90.00
#
_symmetry.space_group_name_H-M   'P 1'
#
loop_
_entity.id
_entity.type
_entity.pdbx_description
1 polymer ?
#
loop_
_entity_poly.entity_id
_entity_poly.type
_entity_poly.pdbx_seq_one_letter_code
_entity_poly.pdbx_strand_id
1 'polypeptide(L)'
;MREREEKRQKITKRKRVSPMKPVRIRKKAMYFTIEAVISMMILSVGFGIIVYMFTVLARPPVGIVQTTLYDTVDLFNMKIESIGNGTCSSNSSWIDDGNITDTSQSIINQAGELYYRYKEKSCEYCDELLQQCLSDFIDYRNLEEENIKIQINGQTWYDNGTITQENATVIFPEKILLIGTENNTAMWGPYIAEVQVWQ
;
A
#
# COMPACT_ATOMS: atom_id res chain seq x y z
N MET A 1 76.66 -40.92 -69.03
CA MET A 1 75.43 -40.08 -69.10
C MET A 1 74.15 -40.93 -69.07
N ARG A 2 74.03 -41.94 -68.17
CA ARG A 2 72.85 -42.83 -68.09
C ARG A 2 72.40 -43.12 -66.65
N GLU A 3 72.79 -42.26 -65.71
CA GLU A 3 72.56 -42.50 -64.26
C GLU A 3 71.81 -41.35 -63.58
N ARG A 4 71.36 -40.35 -64.36
CA ARG A 4 70.67 -39.15 -63.84
C ARG A 4 69.19 -39.05 -64.19
N GLU A 5 68.60 -40.04 -64.85
CA GLU A 5 67.16 -40.02 -65.20
C GLU A 5 66.27 -40.87 -64.29
N GLU A 6 66.83 -41.83 -63.53
CA GLU A 6 66.01 -42.67 -62.63
C GLU A 6 65.57 -41.97 -61.34
N LYS A 7 66.24 -40.88 -60.95
CA LYS A 7 65.93 -40.14 -59.71
C LYS A 7 64.76 -39.16 -59.83
N ARG A 8 64.12 -39.02 -61.00
CA ARG A 8 62.98 -38.09 -61.19
C ARG A 8 61.60 -38.74 -61.19
N GLN A 9 61.47 -40.07 -61.15
CA GLN A 9 60.16 -40.70 -61.40
C GLN A 9 59.34 -41.20 -60.22
N LYS A 10 59.79 -41.16 -58.95
CA LYS A 10 58.92 -41.61 -57.83
C LYS A 10 58.87 -40.70 -56.61
N ILE A 11 59.11 -39.40 -56.82
CA ILE A 11 58.59 -38.34 -55.94
C ILE A 11 57.11 -38.13 -56.32
N THR A 12 56.25 -39.08 -55.97
CA THR A 12 54.79 -38.90 -56.05
C THR A 12 54.02 -39.94 -55.23
N LYS A 13 54.53 -40.33 -54.06
CA LYS A 13 53.65 -40.92 -53.03
C LYS A 13 52.96 -39.78 -52.27
N ARG A 14 51.96 -39.17 -52.91
CA ARG A 14 50.93 -38.40 -52.19
C ARG A 14 50.32 -39.36 -51.15
N LYS A 15 50.67 -39.14 -49.89
CA LYS A 15 50.02 -39.77 -48.73
C LYS A 15 48.54 -39.42 -48.85
N ARG A 16 47.71 -40.39 -49.25
CA ARG A 16 46.24 -40.22 -49.26
C ARG A 16 45.84 -39.92 -47.82
N VAL A 17 45.48 -38.68 -47.55
CA VAL A 17 44.77 -38.33 -46.32
C VAL A 17 43.46 -39.09 -46.40
N SER A 18 43.34 -40.09 -45.53
CA SER A 18 42.08 -40.81 -45.29
C SER A 18 40.97 -39.77 -45.13
N PRO A 19 39.84 -39.85 -45.85
CA PRO A 19 38.71 -38.97 -45.57
C PRO A 19 38.34 -39.14 -44.10
N MET A 20 38.39 -38.05 -43.34
CA MET A 20 37.89 -38.03 -41.98
C MET A 20 36.43 -38.44 -42.07
N LYS A 21 36.09 -39.62 -41.52
CA LYS A 21 34.69 -40.06 -41.44
C LYS A 21 33.90 -38.91 -40.79
N PRO A 22 32.80 -38.44 -41.38
CA PRO A 22 31.99 -37.40 -40.77
C PRO A 22 31.58 -37.92 -39.40
N VAL A 23 32.08 -37.26 -38.35
CA VAL A 23 31.74 -37.62 -36.98
C VAL A 23 30.22 -37.52 -36.89
N ARG A 24 29.56 -38.60 -36.46
CA ARG A 24 28.10 -38.69 -36.28
C ARG A 24 27.63 -37.80 -35.11
N ILE A 25 27.98 -36.52 -35.12
CA ILE A 25 27.67 -35.51 -34.08
C ILE A 25 26.20 -35.07 -34.19
N ARG A 26 25.60 -35.17 -35.38
CA ARG A 26 24.23 -34.72 -35.65
C ARG A 26 23.17 -35.26 -34.68
N LYS A 27 23.28 -36.54 -34.27
CA LYS A 27 22.30 -37.14 -33.35
C LYS A 27 22.44 -36.63 -31.92
N LYS A 28 23.67 -36.52 -31.41
CA LYS A 28 23.93 -36.05 -30.03
C LYS A 28 23.59 -34.56 -29.86
N ALA A 29 23.90 -33.74 -30.87
CA ALA A 29 23.53 -32.33 -30.87
C ALA A 29 22.00 -32.15 -30.87
N MET A 30 21.27 -33.01 -31.60
CA MET A 30 19.81 -32.99 -31.63
C MET A 30 19.18 -33.32 -30.26
N TYR A 31 19.70 -34.32 -29.55
CA TYR A 31 19.23 -34.63 -28.19
C TYR A 31 19.49 -33.48 -27.21
N PHE A 32 20.68 -32.88 -27.28
CA PHE A 32 21.02 -31.72 -26.44
C PHE A 32 20.10 -30.52 -26.72
N THR A 33 19.79 -30.23 -27.99
CA THR A 33 18.85 -29.14 -28.33
C THR A 33 17.43 -29.42 -27.85
N ILE A 34 16.97 -30.68 -27.90
CA ILE A 34 15.65 -31.06 -27.42
C ILE A 34 15.57 -30.91 -25.89
N GLU A 35 16.59 -31.38 -25.16
CA GLU A 35 16.67 -31.20 -23.71
C GLU A 35 16.72 -29.73 -23.31
N ALA A 36 17.45 -28.89 -24.05
CA ALA A 36 17.50 -27.46 -23.81
C ALA A 36 16.14 -26.78 -24.03
N VAL A 37 15.40 -27.15 -25.08
CA VAL A 37 14.05 -26.62 -25.36
C VAL A 37 13.05 -27.06 -24.28
N ILE A 38 13.09 -28.34 -23.87
CA ILE A 38 12.22 -28.84 -22.81
C ILE A 38 12.53 -28.13 -21.48
N SER A 39 13.80 -27.94 -21.15
CA SER A 39 14.22 -27.23 -19.94
C SER A 39 13.77 -25.76 -19.97
N MET A 40 13.87 -25.10 -21.13
CA MET A 40 13.41 -23.73 -21.31
C MET A 40 11.89 -23.60 -21.16
N MET A 41 11.11 -24.57 -21.64
CA MET A 41 9.66 -24.62 -21.43
C MET A 41 9.30 -24.80 -19.95
N ILE A 42 10.01 -25.67 -19.23
CA ILE A 42 9.77 -25.86 -17.80
C ILE A 42 10.07 -24.58 -17.03
N LEU A 43 11.19 -23.92 -17.34
CA LEU A 43 11.57 -22.65 -16.71
C LEU A 43 10.57 -21.53 -17.03
N SER A 44 10.08 -21.42 -18.27
CA SER A 44 9.12 -20.37 -18.63
C SER A 44 7.76 -20.59 -17.95
N VAL A 45 7.29 -21.83 -17.87
CA VAL A 45 6.06 -22.17 -17.15
C VAL A 45 6.23 -21.93 -15.66
N GLY A 46 7.35 -22.35 -15.06
CA GLY A 46 7.65 -22.11 -13.65
C GLY A 46 7.73 -20.62 -13.32
N PHE A 47 8.41 -19.83 -14.15
CA PHE A 47 8.47 -18.38 -14.00
C PHE A 47 7.09 -17.74 -14.16
N GLY A 48 6.29 -18.19 -15.13
CA GLY A 48 4.92 -17.71 -15.33
C GLY A 48 4.02 -17.98 -14.12
N ILE A 49 4.13 -19.16 -13.50
CA ILE A 49 3.40 -19.50 -12.27
C ILE A 49 3.84 -18.60 -11.12
N ILE A 50 5.15 -18.40 -10.94
CA ILE A 50 5.68 -17.51 -9.90
C ILE A 50 5.15 -16.09 -10.09
N VAL A 51 5.25 -15.53 -11.30
CA VAL A 51 4.72 -14.19 -11.60
C VAL A 51 3.22 -14.13 -11.35
N TYR A 52 2.45 -15.15 -11.76
CA TYR A 52 1.01 -15.22 -11.51
C TYR A 52 0.69 -15.22 -10.01
N MET A 53 1.42 -16.01 -9.21
CA MET A 53 1.23 -16.01 -7.76
C MET A 53 1.53 -14.63 -7.15
N PHE A 54 2.62 -13.98 -7.55
CA PHE A 54 2.98 -12.66 -7.01
C PHE A 54 2.12 -11.50 -7.52
N THR A 55 1.49 -11.62 -8.68
CA THR A 55 0.70 -10.52 -9.27
C THR A 55 -0.79 -10.63 -8.99
N VAL A 56 -1.31 -11.87 -8.91
CA VAL A 56 -2.75 -12.14 -8.76
C VAL A 56 -3.09 -12.57 -7.33
N LEU A 57 -2.25 -13.41 -6.71
CA LEU A 57 -2.51 -13.96 -5.37
C LEU A 57 -1.85 -13.18 -4.24
N ALA A 58 -0.84 -12.34 -4.52
CA ALA A 58 -0.23 -11.47 -3.50
C ALA A 58 -1.07 -10.23 -3.18
N ARG A 59 -2.24 -10.06 -3.81
CA ARG A 59 -3.22 -9.10 -3.29
C ARG A 59 -3.63 -9.59 -1.91
N PRO A 60 -3.45 -8.78 -0.85
CA PRO A 60 -3.81 -9.21 0.49
C PRO A 60 -5.27 -9.68 0.49
N PRO A 61 -5.60 -10.81 1.15
CA PRO A 61 -6.97 -11.26 1.25
C PRO A 61 -7.81 -10.13 1.81
N VAL A 62 -8.97 -9.88 1.20
CA VAL A 62 -9.91 -8.80 1.58
C VAL A 62 -10.17 -8.79 3.10
N GLY A 63 -10.19 -9.95 3.75
CA GLY A 63 -10.37 -10.05 5.20
C GLY A 63 -9.25 -9.40 6.04
N ILE A 64 -7.98 -9.49 5.61
CA ILE A 64 -6.84 -8.86 6.33
C ILE A 64 -6.87 -7.34 6.13
N VAL A 65 -7.25 -6.89 4.93
CA VAL A 65 -7.45 -5.47 4.65
C VAL A 65 -8.59 -4.93 5.52
N GLN A 66 -9.72 -5.64 5.60
CA GLN A 66 -10.86 -5.24 6.43
C GLN A 66 -10.52 -5.14 7.92
N THR A 67 -9.76 -6.07 8.49
CA THR A 67 -9.34 -5.97 9.91
C THR A 67 -8.46 -4.75 10.14
N THR A 68 -7.53 -4.46 9.21
CA THR A 68 -6.65 -3.29 9.31
C THR A 68 -7.46 -1.99 9.24
N LEU A 69 -8.42 -1.90 8.31
CA LEU A 69 -9.31 -0.75 8.18
C LEU A 69 -10.20 -0.56 9.42
N TYR A 70 -10.70 -1.66 10.00
CA TYR A 70 -11.46 -1.62 11.24
C TYR A 70 -10.62 -1.10 12.42
N ASP A 71 -9.40 -1.62 12.57
CA ASP A 71 -8.47 -1.19 13.61
C ASP A 71 -8.18 0.31 13.46
N THR A 72 -7.97 0.80 12.24
CA THR A 72 -7.78 2.24 11.95
C THR A 72 -8.98 3.08 12.37
N VAL A 73 -10.20 2.64 12.08
CA VAL A 73 -11.41 3.35 12.51
C VAL A 73 -11.54 3.35 14.03
N ASP A 74 -11.25 2.23 14.71
CA ASP A 74 -11.36 2.15 16.16
C ASP A 74 -10.41 3.11 16.89
N LEU A 75 -9.31 3.52 16.24
CA LEU A 75 -8.45 4.57 16.77
C LEU A 75 -9.19 5.90 16.96
N PHE A 76 -10.20 6.22 16.17
CA PHE A 76 -10.99 7.44 16.33
C PHE A 76 -11.92 7.43 17.55
N ASN A 77 -12.11 6.27 18.18
CA ASN A 77 -12.78 6.15 19.47
C ASN A 77 -11.84 6.38 20.67
N MET A 78 -10.53 6.53 20.42
CA MET A 78 -9.55 6.78 21.47
C MET A 78 -9.82 8.12 22.15
N LYS A 79 -9.71 8.12 23.48
CA LYS A 79 -9.86 9.32 24.30
C LYS A 79 -8.67 10.26 24.15
N ILE A 80 -8.91 11.56 24.26
CA ILE A 80 -7.88 12.60 24.18
C ILE A 80 -6.82 12.44 25.27
N GLU A 81 -7.21 12.02 26.47
CA GLU A 81 -6.28 11.74 27.57
C GLU A 81 -5.22 10.67 27.21
N SER A 82 -5.54 9.78 26.27
CA SER A 82 -4.64 8.71 25.79
C SER A 82 -3.72 9.17 24.66
N ILE A 83 -3.95 10.36 24.10
CA ILE A 83 -3.12 10.93 23.04
C ILE A 83 -1.96 11.67 23.72
N GLY A 84 -0.74 11.20 23.43
CA GLY A 84 0.47 11.69 24.10
C GLY A 84 1.10 12.94 23.46
N ASN A 85 0.78 13.23 22.19
CA ASN A 85 1.36 14.33 21.44
C ASN A 85 0.38 14.86 20.37
N GLY A 86 0.56 16.11 19.95
CA GLY A 86 -0.29 16.81 18.98
C GLY A 86 -1.16 17.91 19.62
N THR A 87 -1.81 18.72 18.79
CA THR A 87 -2.70 19.81 19.25
C THR A 87 -3.95 19.32 19.98
N CYS A 88 -4.46 18.15 19.61
CA CYS A 88 -5.55 17.46 20.31
C CYS A 88 -5.04 16.37 21.26
N SER A 89 -4.12 16.73 22.15
CA SER A 89 -3.53 15.81 23.13
C SER A 89 -3.69 16.32 24.55
N SER A 90 -3.53 15.42 25.51
CA SER A 90 -3.56 15.73 26.96
C SER A 90 -2.56 16.79 27.41
N ASN A 91 -1.51 17.04 26.64
CA ASN A 91 -0.43 17.98 26.97
C ASN A 91 -0.42 19.22 26.05
N SER A 92 -1.49 19.46 25.30
CA SER A 92 -1.54 20.58 24.37
C SER A 92 -1.94 21.89 25.05
N SER A 93 -1.48 23.01 24.49
CA SER A 93 -1.91 24.34 24.96
C SER A 93 -3.42 24.56 24.77
N TRP A 94 -4.10 23.73 23.98
CA TRP A 94 -5.53 23.87 23.72
C TRP A 94 -6.39 23.50 24.93
N ILE A 95 -5.86 22.69 25.85
CA ILE A 95 -6.51 22.45 27.14
C ILE A 95 -6.36 23.69 28.02
N ASP A 96 -5.15 24.27 28.06
CA ASP A 96 -4.86 25.48 28.84
C ASP A 96 -5.65 26.70 28.33
N ASP A 97 -5.81 26.81 27.01
CA ASP A 97 -6.58 27.85 26.32
C ASP A 97 -8.10 27.64 26.42
N GLY A 98 -8.56 26.51 26.98
CA GLY A 98 -9.98 26.18 27.13
C GLY A 98 -10.68 25.75 25.83
N ASN A 99 -9.92 25.48 24.77
CA ASN A 99 -10.46 24.95 23.51
C ASN A 99 -10.94 23.50 23.69
N ILE A 100 -10.18 22.68 24.44
CA ILE A 100 -10.56 21.33 24.85
C ILE A 100 -10.98 21.38 26.33
N THR A 101 -12.23 21.04 26.60
CA THR A 101 -12.83 21.17 27.93
C THR A 101 -13.01 19.83 28.64
N ASP A 102 -13.04 18.73 27.87
CA ASP A 102 -13.21 17.38 28.39
C ASP A 102 -12.28 16.39 27.68
N THR A 103 -11.15 16.09 28.34
CA THR A 103 -10.15 15.14 27.82
C THR A 103 -10.60 13.68 27.87
N SER A 104 -11.71 13.38 28.54
CA SER A 104 -12.26 12.03 28.62
C SER A 104 -13.06 11.63 27.37
N GLN A 105 -13.37 12.60 26.50
CA GLN A 105 -14.05 12.38 25.23
C GLN A 105 -13.11 11.75 24.19
N SER A 106 -13.70 11.01 23.25
CA SER A 106 -12.98 10.52 22.07
C SER A 106 -12.62 11.67 21.14
N ILE A 107 -11.57 11.47 20.32
CA ILE A 107 -11.17 12.45 19.31
C ILE A 107 -12.33 12.81 18.36
N ILE A 108 -13.16 11.82 17.99
CA ILE A 108 -14.31 12.06 17.11
C ILE A 108 -15.43 12.83 17.82
N ASN A 109 -15.61 12.67 19.13
CA ASN A 109 -16.58 13.45 19.91
C ASN A 109 -16.11 14.90 20.06
N GLN A 110 -14.82 15.13 20.34
CA GLN A 110 -14.24 16.46 20.38
C GLN A 110 -14.34 17.16 19.02
N ALA A 111 -14.17 16.42 17.93
CA ALA A 111 -14.42 16.91 16.59
C ALA A 111 -15.90 17.34 16.40
N GLY A 112 -16.83 16.58 16.96
CA GLY A 112 -18.25 16.96 17.04
C GLY A 112 -18.52 18.24 17.83
N GLU A 113 -17.84 18.43 18.95
CA GLU A 113 -17.96 19.65 19.75
C GLU A 113 -17.39 20.88 19.03
N LEU A 114 -16.22 20.76 18.40
CA LEU A 114 -15.64 21.83 17.57
C LEU A 114 -16.55 22.17 16.38
N TYR A 115 -17.16 21.16 15.75
CA TYR A 115 -18.16 21.34 14.71
C TYR A 115 -19.38 22.13 15.22
N TYR A 116 -19.90 21.78 16.40
CA TYR A 116 -20.99 22.51 17.04
C TYR A 116 -20.63 23.98 17.29
N ARG A 117 -19.45 24.23 17.87
CA ARG A 117 -18.97 25.60 18.14
C ARG A 117 -18.79 26.40 16.85
N TYR A 118 -18.28 25.79 15.79
CA TYR A 118 -18.17 26.42 14.48
C TYR A 118 -19.55 26.82 13.92
N LYS A 119 -20.52 25.90 13.91
CA LYS A 119 -21.85 26.14 13.30
C LYS A 119 -22.76 27.04 14.13
N GLU A 120 -22.85 26.81 15.44
CA GLU A 120 -23.89 27.40 16.30
C GLU A 120 -23.34 28.55 17.17
N LYS A 121 -22.03 28.59 17.42
CA LYS A 121 -21.39 29.62 18.27
C LYS A 121 -20.56 30.64 17.49
N SER A 122 -20.55 30.54 16.14
CA SER A 122 -19.77 31.43 15.26
C SER A 122 -18.28 31.47 15.62
N CYS A 123 -17.72 30.33 16.03
CA CYS A 123 -16.30 30.21 16.28
C CYS A 123 -15.53 30.13 14.94
N GLU A 124 -15.08 31.27 14.44
CA GLU A 124 -14.41 31.37 13.13
C GLU A 124 -13.09 30.59 13.06
N TYR A 125 -12.43 30.33 14.18
CA TYR A 125 -11.17 29.56 14.23
C TYR A 125 -11.40 28.07 14.53
N CYS A 126 -12.63 27.64 14.81
CA CYS A 126 -12.91 26.25 15.17
C CYS A 126 -12.80 25.29 13.98
N ASP A 127 -12.90 25.79 12.75
CA ASP A 127 -12.64 24.99 11.55
C ASP A 127 -11.15 24.66 11.40
N GLU A 128 -10.27 25.63 11.61
CA GLU A 128 -8.81 25.46 11.64
C GLU A 128 -8.41 24.50 12.76
N LEU A 129 -8.96 24.71 13.97
CA LEU A 129 -8.71 23.81 15.09
C LEU A 129 -9.16 22.38 14.77
N LEU A 130 -10.34 22.21 14.17
CA LEU A 130 -10.83 20.89 13.82
C LEU A 130 -9.92 20.20 12.79
N GLN A 131 -9.52 20.90 11.73
CA GLN A 131 -8.64 20.35 10.71
C GLN A 131 -7.27 19.98 11.28
N GLN A 132 -6.68 20.86 12.09
CA GLN A 132 -5.38 20.62 12.71
C GLN A 132 -5.43 19.47 13.72
N CYS A 133 -6.51 19.39 14.51
CA CYS A 133 -6.78 18.28 15.43
C CYS A 133 -6.77 16.92 14.72
N LEU A 134 -7.49 16.83 13.60
CA LEU A 134 -7.60 15.60 12.81
C LEU A 134 -6.29 15.27 12.09
N SER A 135 -5.60 16.27 11.54
CA SER A 135 -4.30 16.09 10.88
C SER A 135 -3.25 15.59 11.86
N ASP A 136 -3.08 16.28 12.99
CA ASP A 136 -2.09 15.90 14.02
C ASP A 136 -2.36 14.51 14.57
N PHE A 137 -3.63 14.13 14.72
CA PHE A 137 -4.01 12.79 15.15
C PHE A 137 -3.56 11.73 14.13
N ILE A 138 -3.77 11.99 12.85
CA ILE A 138 -3.38 11.07 11.77
C ILE A 138 -1.87 10.93 11.69
N ASP A 139 -1.13 12.04 11.74
CA ASP A 139 0.33 12.06 11.72
C ASP A 139 0.88 11.31 12.96
N TYR A 140 0.36 11.60 14.16
CA TYR A 140 0.77 10.93 15.40
C TYR A 140 0.55 9.42 15.37
N ARG A 141 -0.52 8.96 14.70
CA ARG A 141 -0.85 7.53 14.57
C ARG A 141 -0.16 6.88 13.36
N ASN A 142 0.64 7.62 12.59
CA ASN A 142 1.27 7.18 11.34
C ASN A 142 0.25 6.64 10.34
N LEU A 143 -0.89 7.32 10.21
CA LEU A 143 -1.98 6.95 9.31
C LEU A 143 -1.91 7.69 7.96
N GLU A 144 -0.80 8.37 7.67
CA GLU A 144 -0.60 9.17 6.45
C GLU A 144 -0.67 8.32 5.16
N GLU A 145 -0.31 7.04 5.25
CA GLU A 145 -0.34 6.10 4.11
C GLU A 145 -1.76 5.55 3.83
N GLU A 146 -2.69 5.70 4.79
CA GLU A 146 -4.07 5.27 4.65
C GLU A 146 -4.91 6.36 4.01
N ASN A 147 -5.84 5.98 3.11
CA ASN A 147 -6.79 6.94 2.56
C ASN A 147 -7.96 7.09 3.53
N ILE A 148 -8.03 8.24 4.19
CA ILE A 148 -9.00 8.54 5.24
C ILE A 148 -9.79 9.78 4.85
N LYS A 149 -11.10 9.70 5.03
CA LYS A 149 -12.02 10.84 4.93
C LYS A 149 -12.92 10.89 6.13
N ILE A 150 -13.00 12.06 6.74
CA ILE A 150 -13.83 12.31 7.92
C ILE A 150 -14.87 13.35 7.56
N GLN A 151 -16.13 12.97 7.76
CA GLN A 151 -17.27 13.84 7.50
C GLN A 151 -18.12 13.98 8.76
N ILE A 152 -18.68 15.18 8.99
CA ILE A 152 -19.65 15.42 10.05
C ILE A 152 -20.88 16.04 9.40
N ASN A 153 -22.04 15.39 9.51
CA ASN A 153 -23.28 15.74 8.82
C ASN A 153 -23.10 15.92 7.29
N GLY A 154 -22.25 15.09 6.68
CA GLY A 154 -21.96 15.13 5.25
C GLY A 154 -20.99 16.24 4.81
N GLN A 155 -20.56 17.13 5.71
CA GLN A 155 -19.49 18.08 5.44
C GLN A 155 -18.14 17.40 5.68
N THR A 156 -17.25 17.42 4.68
CA THR A 156 -15.88 16.91 4.80
C THR A 156 -15.02 17.85 5.63
N TRP A 157 -14.32 17.29 6.61
CA TRP A 157 -13.41 18.01 7.49
C TRP A 157 -11.97 17.56 7.35
N TYR A 158 -11.76 16.32 6.92
CA TYR A 158 -10.45 15.79 6.61
C TYR A 158 -10.56 14.86 5.40
N ASP A 159 -9.59 14.93 4.49
CA ASP A 159 -9.46 14.04 3.34
C ASP A 159 -7.99 14.01 2.90
N ASN A 160 -7.33 12.85 3.07
CA ASN A 160 -5.96 12.62 2.56
C ASN A 160 -5.93 11.54 1.47
N GLY A 161 -7.08 11.23 0.85
CA GLY A 161 -7.16 10.19 -0.15
C GLY A 161 -6.27 10.44 -1.36
N THR A 162 -5.23 9.63 -1.52
CA THR A 162 -4.40 9.60 -2.73
C THR A 162 -5.08 8.81 -3.85
N ILE A 163 -5.83 7.77 -3.47
CA ILE A 163 -6.65 6.95 -4.35
C ILE A 163 -8.09 7.47 -4.28
N THR A 164 -8.77 7.62 -5.41
CA THR A 164 -10.20 7.95 -5.39
C THR A 164 -11.01 6.76 -4.90
N GLN A 165 -12.09 7.01 -4.14
CA GLN A 165 -12.95 5.94 -3.63
C GLN A 165 -13.49 5.01 -4.73
N GLU A 166 -13.74 5.53 -5.94
CA GLU A 166 -14.18 4.73 -7.10
C GLU A 166 -13.17 3.68 -7.55
N ASN A 167 -11.88 3.90 -7.28
CA ASN A 167 -10.78 3.02 -7.65
C ASN A 167 -10.31 2.14 -6.47
N ALA A 168 -10.92 2.28 -5.29
CA ALA A 168 -10.58 1.49 -4.11
C ALA A 168 -10.97 0.03 -4.30
N THR A 169 -10.15 -0.88 -3.80
CA THR A 169 -10.48 -2.31 -3.73
C THR A 169 -11.43 -2.58 -2.58
N VAL A 170 -11.25 -1.87 -1.46
CA VAL A 170 -12.07 -1.99 -0.25
C VAL A 170 -12.32 -0.61 0.34
N ILE A 171 -13.57 -0.34 0.73
CA ILE A 171 -13.95 0.84 1.50
C ILE A 171 -14.61 0.37 2.78
N PHE A 172 -14.19 0.93 3.90
CA PHE A 172 -14.79 0.70 5.20
C PHE A 172 -15.36 2.02 5.75
N PRO A 173 -16.68 2.25 5.60
CA PRO A 173 -17.34 3.40 6.20
C PRO A 173 -17.88 3.04 7.59
N GLU A 174 -17.53 3.83 8.59
CA GLU A 174 -18.10 3.74 9.94
C GLU A 174 -18.87 5.01 10.28
N LYS A 175 -20.10 4.85 10.77
CA LYS A 175 -20.98 5.95 11.15
C LYS A 175 -21.13 6.00 12.66
N ILE A 176 -20.75 7.13 13.25
CA ILE A 176 -20.73 7.35 14.68
C ILE A 176 -21.74 8.46 15.00
N LEU A 177 -22.67 8.16 15.92
CA LEU A 177 -23.61 9.16 16.43
C LEU A 177 -22.89 10.02 17.48
N LEU A 178 -22.71 11.30 17.19
CA LEU A 178 -22.07 12.25 18.09
C LEU A 178 -23.14 13.03 18.87
N ILE A 179 -23.07 12.91 20.20
CA ILE A 179 -23.89 13.64 21.16
C ILE A 179 -22.98 13.95 22.34
N GLY A 180 -23.07 15.17 22.86
CA GLY A 180 -22.29 15.57 24.02
C GLY A 180 -22.81 16.82 24.69
N THR A 181 -22.06 17.27 25.68
CA THR A 181 -22.34 18.51 26.42
C THR A 181 -21.11 19.39 26.45
N GLU A 182 -21.25 20.63 26.01
CA GLU A 182 -20.22 21.66 26.15
C GLU A 182 -20.22 22.16 27.61
N ASN A 183 -19.09 22.00 28.31
CA ASN A 183 -18.88 22.46 29.68
C ASN A 183 -19.95 21.99 30.69
N ASN A 184 -20.59 20.84 30.46
CA ASN A 184 -21.73 20.36 31.25
C ASN A 184 -22.94 21.32 31.30
N THR A 185 -23.05 22.26 30.34
CA THR A 185 -24.06 23.33 30.36
C THR A 185 -24.99 23.31 29.15
N ALA A 186 -24.48 23.03 27.95
CA ALA A 186 -25.27 23.00 26.72
C ALA A 186 -25.13 21.64 26.05
N MET A 187 -26.24 20.99 25.75
CA MET A 187 -26.24 19.78 24.92
C MET A 187 -26.07 20.15 23.45
N TRP A 188 -25.28 19.36 22.73
CA TRP A 188 -25.08 19.48 21.29
C TRP A 188 -25.33 18.14 20.60
N GLY A 189 -25.64 18.20 19.30
CA GLY A 189 -26.08 17.04 18.51
C GLY A 189 -27.60 16.83 18.49
N PRO A 190 -28.09 15.72 17.91
CA PRO A 190 -27.32 14.64 17.32
C PRO A 190 -26.65 15.03 15.99
N TYR A 191 -25.38 14.68 15.84
CA TYR A 191 -24.65 14.75 14.58
C TYR A 191 -24.22 13.36 14.15
N ILE A 192 -24.06 13.15 12.84
CA ILE A 192 -23.52 11.90 12.30
C ILE A 192 -22.11 12.18 11.82
N ALA A 193 -21.13 11.61 12.50
CA ALA A 193 -19.78 11.49 11.94
C ALA A 193 -19.67 10.25 11.08
N GLU A 194 -18.98 10.37 9.97
CA GLU A 194 -18.64 9.26 9.09
C GLU A 194 -17.13 9.25 8.87
N VAL A 195 -16.48 8.17 9.30
CA VAL A 195 -15.06 7.91 9.05
C VAL A 195 -15.00 6.86 7.94
N GLN A 196 -14.44 7.24 6.80
CA GLN A 196 -14.27 6.36 5.65
C GLN A 196 -12.78 6.09 5.48
N VAL A 197 -12.39 4.82 5.52
CA VAL A 197 -11.02 4.39 5.25
C VAL A 197 -11.02 3.45 4.05
N TRP A 198 -10.09 3.63 3.11
CA TRP A 198 -10.03 2.79 1.92
C TRP A 198 -8.61 2.56 1.39
N GLN A 199 -8.47 1.47 0.62
CA GLN A 199 -7.23 1.05 -0.06
C GLN A 199 -7.53 0.57 -1.48
#